data_AF-A0A953E6V1-F1
#
_entry.id   AF-A0A953E6V1-F1
#
_cell.length_a   1.000
_cell.length_b   1.000
_cell.length_c   1.000
_cell.angle_alpha   90.00
_cell.angle_beta   90.00
_cell.angle_gamma   90.00
#
_symmetry.space_group_name_H-M   'P 1'
#
loop_
_entity.id
_entity.type
_entity.pdbx_description
1 polymer ?
#
loop_
_entity_poly.entity_id
_entity_poly.type
_entity_poly.pdbx_seq_one_letter_code
_entity_poly.pdbx_strand_id
1 'polypeptide(L)' 'AEAGLKACQNAVMTHGGFGYAREYHVERFMREAMIPWIAPVSPNLICCYIAERVLGLPKSY' A
#
# COMPACT_ATOMS: atom_id res chain seq x y z
N ALA A 1 -2.62 -5.74 -1.04
CA ALA A 1 -1.93 -4.73 -1.87
C ALA A 1 -0.64 -4.19 -1.24
N GLU A 2 -0.50 -4.20 0.10
CA GLU A 2 0.67 -3.66 0.82
C GLU A 2 2.02 -4.14 0.27
N ALA A 3 2.16 -5.45 0.09
CA ALA A 3 3.41 -6.05 -0.38
C ALA A 3 3.83 -5.53 -1.76
N GLY A 4 2.87 -5.33 -2.67
CA GLY A 4 3.14 -4.81 -4.01
C GLY A 4 3.57 -3.35 -3.98
N LEU A 5 2.88 -2.51 -3.19
CA LEU A 5 3.25 -1.11 -3.01
C LEU A 5 4.64 -0.98 -2.39
N LYS A 6 4.93 -1.76 -1.34
CA LYS A 6 6.24 -1.79 -0.66
C LYS A 6 7.37 -2.26 -1.58
N ALA A 7 7.13 -3.29 -2.40
CA ALA A 7 8.12 -3.76 -3.38
C ALA A 7 8.44 -2.68 -4.42
N CYS A 8 7.42 -2.00 -4.96
CA CYS A 8 7.64 -0.92 -5.94
C CYS A 8 8.36 0.28 -5.32
N GLN A 9 7.98 0.67 -4.09
CA GLN A 9 8.67 1.73 -3.35
C GLN A 9 10.15 1.40 -3.13
N ASN A 10 10.46 0.18 -2.69
CA ASN A 10 11.86 -0.24 -2.52
C ASN A 10 12.64 -0.15 -3.83
N ALA A 11 12.05 -0.59 -4.95
CA ALA A 11 12.70 -0.51 -6.26
C ALA A 11 12.96 0.95 -6.70
N VAL A 12 11.98 1.84 -6.51
CA VAL A 12 12.17 3.29 -6.78
C VAL A 12 13.31 3.84 -5.92
N MET A 13 13.33 3.54 -4.62
CA MET A 13 14.35 4.01 -3.69
C MET A 13 15.75 3.49 -4.04
N THR A 14 15.87 2.25 -4.51
CA THR A 14 17.14 1.68 -4.98
C THR A 14 17.72 2.42 -6.18
N HIS A 15 16.87 2.88 -7.10
CA HIS A 15 17.30 3.63 -8.28
C HIS A 15 17.39 5.15 -8.06
N GLY A 16 17.06 5.64 -6.86
CA GLY A 16 17.03 7.07 -6.55
C GLY A 16 16.07 7.84 -7.46
N GLY A 17 16.41 9.08 -7.80
CA GLY A 17 15.59 9.91 -8.70
C GLY A 17 15.35 9.28 -10.08
N PHE A 18 16.24 8.40 -10.52
CA PHE A 18 16.10 7.70 -11.80
C PHE A 18 15.06 6.57 -11.74
N GLY A 19 14.64 6.13 -10.55
CA GLY A 19 13.54 5.18 -10.37
C GLY A 19 12.16 5.72 -10.79
N TYR A 20 12.03 7.04 -10.96
CA TYR A 20 10.84 7.71 -11.51
C TYR A 20 10.89 7.91 -13.03
N ALA A 21 12.02 7.60 -13.67
CA ALA A 21 12.19 7.79 -15.10
C ALA A 21 11.38 6.75 -15.90
N ARG A 22 10.98 7.09 -17.12
CA ARG A 22 10.11 6.21 -17.96
C ARG A 22 10.81 4.91 -18.35
N GLU A 23 12.13 4.89 -18.29
CA GLU A 23 13.03 3.76 -18.50
C GLU A 23 12.82 2.66 -17.44
N TYR A 24 12.34 3.01 -16.25
CA TYR A 24 11.93 2.07 -15.22
C TYR A 24 10.41 2.08 -15.02
N HIS A 25 9.76 0.96 -15.31
CA HIS A 25 8.30 0.84 -15.15
C HIS A 25 7.82 0.80 -13.69
N VAL A 26 8.75 0.81 -12.72
CA VAL A 26 8.45 0.66 -11.29
C VAL A 26 7.61 1.82 -10.74
N GLU A 27 7.75 3.04 -11.27
CA GLU A 27 6.90 4.18 -10.90
C GLU A 27 5.43 3.91 -11.26
N ARG A 28 5.22 3.34 -12.46
CA ARG A 28 3.88 3.05 -12.96
C ARG A 28 3.23 1.96 -12.12
N PHE A 29 3.97 0.90 -11.82
CA PHE A 29 3.50 -0.17 -10.95
C PHE A 29 3.20 0.35 -9.53
N MET A 30 4.00 1.29 -9.02
CA MET A 30 3.71 1.94 -7.74
C MET A 30 2.37 2.68 -7.78
N ARG A 31 2.09 3.45 -8.84
CA ARG A 31 0.80 4.16 -9.02
C ARG A 31 -0.37 3.19 -9.14
N GLU A 32 -0.23 2.13 -9.92
CA GLU A 32 -1.27 1.11 -10.08
C GLU A 32 -1.52 0.35 -8.75
N ALA A 33 -0.47 0.08 -7.97
CA ALA A 33 -0.57 -0.56 -6.65
C ALA A 33 -1.23 0.33 -5.58
N MET A 34 -1.29 1.65 -5.77
CA MET A 34 -2.01 2.55 -4.85
C MET A 34 -3.53 2.38 -4.92
N ILE A 35 -4.09 2.02 -6.07
CA ILE A 35 -5.56 1.86 -6.23
C ILE A 35 -6.12 0.83 -5.22
N PRO A 36 -5.63 -0.43 -5.18
CA PRO A 36 -6.11 -1.42 -4.22
C PRO A 36 -5.62 -1.18 -2.79
N TRP A 37 -4.74 -0.20 -2.57
CA TRP A 37 -4.33 0.23 -1.22
C TRP A 37 -5.31 1.27 -0.65
N ILE A 38 -5.84 2.16 -1.48
CA ILE A 38 -6.74 3.25 -1.03
C ILE A 38 -8.20 2.81 -1.09
N ALA A 39 -8.56 1.96 -2.06
CA ALA A 39 -9.95 1.59 -2.34
C ALA A 39 -10.13 0.06 -2.49
N PRO A 40 -11.32 -0.48 -2.18
CA PRO A 40 -12.52 0.22 -1.69
C PRO A 40 -12.51 0.50 -0.18
N VAL A 41 -11.62 -0.15 0.58
CA VAL A 41 -11.50 -0.01 2.04
C VAL A 41 -10.03 0.19 2.38
N SER A 42 -9.74 1.15 3.26
CA SER A 42 -8.37 1.41 3.68
C SER A 42 -7.83 0.33 4.61
N PRO A 43 -6.50 0.10 4.66
CA PRO A 43 -5.86 -0.84 5.57
C PRO A 43 -6.20 -0.56 7.04
N ASN A 44 -6.31 0.72 7.42
CA ASN A 44 -6.70 1.10 8.78
C ASN A 44 -8.09 0.59 9.14
N LEU A 45 -9.07 0.70 8.23
CA LEU A 45 -10.41 0.16 8.45
C LEU A 45 -10.44 -1.37 8.50
N ILE A 46 -9.58 -2.03 7.72
CA ILE A 46 -9.37 -3.48 7.82
C ILE A 46 -8.85 -3.85 9.21
N CYS A 47 -7.87 -3.11 9.74
CA CYS A 47 -7.36 -3.31 11.09
C CYS A 47 -8.44 -3.09 12.16
N CYS A 48 -9.28 -2.05 12.05
CA CYS A 48 -10.41 -1.84 12.96
C CYS A 48 -11.38 -3.03 12.94
N TYR A 49 -11.71 -3.54 11.75
CA TYR A 49 -12.56 -4.73 11.61
C TYR A 49 -11.95 -5.94 12.32
N ILE A 50 -10.65 -6.20 12.13
CA ILE A 50 -9.95 -7.31 12.80
C ILE A 50 -9.99 -7.11 14.33
N ALA A 51 -9.70 -5.91 14.81
CA ALA A 51 -9.73 -5.60 16.24
C ALA A 51 -11.11 -5.86 16.87
N GLU A 52 -12.18 -5.34 16.27
CA GLU A 52 -13.53 -5.46 16.83
C GLU A 52 -14.15 -6.85 16.62
N ARG A 53 -14.07 -7.39 15.40
CA ARG A 53 -14.82 -8.58 15.00
C ARG A 53 -14.07 -9.88 15.23
N VAL A 54 -12.75 -9.87 15.10
CA VAL A 54 -11.93 -11.08 15.24
C VAL A 54 -11.34 -11.16 16.65
N LEU A 55 -10.85 -10.04 17.18
CA LEU A 55 -10.18 -9.99 18.48
C LEU A 55 -11.10 -9.57 19.65
N GLY A 56 -12.33 -9.11 19.38
CA GLY A 56 -13.31 -8.74 20.40
C GLY A 56 -12.94 -7.50 21.21
N LEU A 57 -12.03 -6.67 20.70
CA LEU A 57 -11.64 -5.42 21.34
C LEU A 57 -12.77 -4.38 21.21
N PRO A 58 -12.94 -3.48 22.20
CA PRO A 58 -13.92 -2.42 22.10
C PRO A 58 -13.58 -1.49 20.92
N LYS A 59 -14.62 -0.98 20.26
CA LYS A 59 -14.47 -0.06 19.13
C LYS A 59 -13.69 1.19 19.54
N SER A 60 -12.65 1.51 18.77
CA SER A 60 -11.84 2.70 18.95
C SER A 60 -12.29 3.79 17.97
N TYR A 61 -13.12 4.71 18.46
CA TYR A 61 -13.71 5.88 17.76
C TYR A 61 -14.70 5.55 16.62
#